data_AF-A0A972J1U3-F1
#
_entry.id   AF-A0A972J1U3-F1
#
_cell.length_a   1.000
_cell.length_b   1.000
_cell.length_c   1.000
_cell.angle_alpha   90.00
_cell.angle_beta   90.00
_cell.angle_gamma   90.00
#
_symmetry.space_group_name_H-M   'P 1'
#
loop_
_entity.id
_entity.type
_entity.pdbx_description
1 polymer ?
#
loop_
_entity_poly.entity_id
_entity_poly.type
_entity_poly.pdbx_seq_one_letter_code
_entity_poly.pdbx_strand_id
1 'polypeptide(L)' 'MNLSLPLIILLTIFCLAGIGLYCLLITRNLIKVVVALQLIVKGVVLAFILAGNLSGQMNTAQTLALTVIVADTIIAVV' A
#
# COMPACT_ATOMS: atom_id res chain seq x y z
N MET A 1 23.82 0.16 14.17
CA MET A 1 22.85 -0.92 13.86
C MET A 1 22.39 -0.73 12.42
N ASN A 2 22.97 -1.47 11.47
CA ASN A 2 22.58 -1.41 10.05
C ASN A 2 21.23 -2.13 9.88
N LEU A 3 20.13 -1.42 10.12
CA LEU A 3 18.82 -1.91 9.69
C LEU A 3 18.85 -2.02 8.16
N SER A 4 18.75 -3.23 7.65
CA SER A 4 18.71 -3.48 6.22
C SER A 4 17.49 -2.76 5.62
N LEU A 5 17.70 -1.98 4.56
CA LEU A 5 16.65 -1.22 3.87
C LEU A 5 15.38 -2.05 3.56
N PRO A 6 15.49 -3.34 3.16
CA PRO A 6 14.31 -4.17 2.91
C PRO A 6 13.45 -4.42 4.16
N LEU A 7 14.08 -4.55 5.33
CA LEU A 7 13.38 -4.85 6.58
C LEU A 7 12.54 -3.66 7.06
N ILE A 8 13.06 -2.44 6.91
CA ILE A 8 12.33 -1.21 7.24
C ILE A 8 11.07 -1.09 6.37
N ILE A 9 11.22 -1.34 5.07
CA ILE A 9 10.10 -1.24 4.12
C ILE A 9 9.06 -2.33 4.43
N LEU A 10 9.47 -3.58 4.70
CA LEU A 10 8.57 -4.66 5.07
C LEU A 10 7.76 -4.33 6.34
N LEU A 11 8.42 -3.78 7.36
CA LEU A 11 7.77 -3.37 8.60
C LEU A 11 6.77 -2.24 8.34
N THR A 12 7.13 -1.28 7.47
CA THR A 12 6.24 -0.19 7.06
C THR A 12 4.99 -0.72 6.36
N ILE A 13 5.13 -1.68 5.43
CA ILE A 13 4.00 -2.32 4.73
C ILE A 13 3.05 -2.98 5.72
N PHE A 14 3.58 -3.77 6.66
CA PHE A 14 2.77 -4.45 7.68
C PHE A 14 2.05 -3.46 8.59
N CYS A 15 2.73 -2.39 9.00
CA CYS A 15 2.16 -1.35 9.84
C CYS A 15 1.02 -0.62 9.11
N LEU A 16 1.23 -0.27 7.83
CA LEU A 16 0.22 0.41 7.02
C LEU A 16 -1.00 -0.47 6.75
N ALA A 17 -0.80 -1.75 6.45
CA ALA A 17 -1.89 -2.72 6.31
C ALA A 17 -2.67 -2.91 7.62
N GLY A 18 -1.96 -3.02 8.75
CA GLY A 18 -2.58 -3.15 10.08
C GLY A 18 -3.40 -1.93 10.47
N ILE A 19 -2.86 -0.72 10.27
CA ILE A 19 -3.55 0.54 10.56
C ILE A 19 -4.77 0.72 9.65
N GLY A 20 -4.63 0.44 8.35
CA GLY A 20 -5.73 0.52 7.39
C GLY A 20 -6.88 -0.42 7.73
N LEU A 21 -6.57 -1.68 8.07
CA LEU A 21 -7.56 -2.68 8.45
C LEU A 21 -8.22 -2.33 9.78
N TYR A 22 -7.45 -1.88 10.78
CA TYR A 22 -8.00 -1.42 12.06
C TYR A 22 -8.94 -0.23 11.89
N CYS A 23 -8.55 0.76 11.06
CA CYS A 23 -9.37 1.93 10.77
C CYS A 23 -10.69 1.55 10.07
N LEU A 24 -10.66 0.55 9.17
CA LEU A 24 -11.84 0.06 8.48
C LEU A 24 -12.85 -0.59 9.45
N LEU A 25 -12.37 -1.33 10.47
CA LEU A 25 -13.24 -2.00 11.44
C LEU A 25 -13.83 -1.07 12.49
N ILE A 26 -13.09 -0.06 12.94
CA ILE A 26 -13.52 0.81 14.04
C ILE A 26 -14.53 1.87 13.58
N THR A 27 -14.52 2.22 12.29
CA THR A 27 -15.13 3.47 11.85
C THR A 27 -16.54 3.27 11.30
N ARG A 28 -17.50 4.02 11.85
CA ARG A 28 -18.90 4.05 11.39
C ARG A 28 -19.18 5.11 10.31
N ASN A 29 -18.24 6.03 10.08
CA ASN A 29 -18.38 7.11 9.11
C ASN A 29 -17.79 6.69 7.75
N LEU A 30 -18.62 6.74 6.71
CA LEU A 30 -18.25 6.27 5.37
C LEU A 30 -17.03 7.01 4.78
N ILE A 31 -16.85 8.31 5.08
CA ILE A 31 -15.69 9.07 4.58
C ILE A 31 -14.38 8.51 5.14
N LYS A 32 -14.36 8.17 6.44
CA LYS A 32 -13.16 7.59 7.05
C LYS A 32 -12.88 6.17 6.55
N VAL A 33 -13.90 5.43 6.11
CA VAL A 33 -13.72 4.12 5.47
C VAL A 33 -12.98 4.26 4.14
N VAL A 34 -13.32 5.27 3.32
CA VAL A 34 -12.59 5.55 2.06
C VAL A 34 -11.13 5.89 2.33
N VAL A 35 -10.85 6.70 3.35
CA VAL A 35 -9.47 7.01 3.76
C VAL A 35 -8.73 5.77 4.26
N ALA A 36 -9.39 4.89 5.01
CA ALA A 36 -8.81 3.64 5.46
C ALA A 36 -8.44 2.73 4.27
N LEU A 37 -9.31 2.66 3.26
CA LEU A 37 -9.07 1.88 2.05
C LEU A 37 -7.88 2.42 1.25
N GLN A 38 -7.80 3.74 1.04
CA GLN A 38 -6.66 4.39 0.38
C GLN A 38 -5.33 4.15 1.11
N LEU A 39 -5.37 4.07 2.44
CA LEU A 39 -4.19 3.81 3.27
C LEU A 39 -3.65 2.38 3.05
N ILE A 40 -4.55 1.40 2.90
CA ILE A 40 -4.17 0.02 2.55
C ILE A 40 -3.51 -0.01 1.16
N VAL A 41 -4.09 0.67 0.17
CA VAL A 41 -3.57 0.65 -1.21
C VAL A 41 -2.17 1.22 -1.30
N LYS A 42 -1.84 2.29 -0.57
CA LYS A 42 -0.45 2.79 -0.49
C LYS A 42 0.52 1.73 0.03
N GLY A 43 0.08 0.87 0.94
CA GLY A 43 0.89 -0.25 1.47
C GLY A 43 1.14 -1.31 0.41
N VAL A 44 0.12 -1.64 -0.38
CA VAL A 44 0.22 -2.58 -1.51
C VAL A 44 1.19 -2.06 -2.58
N VAL A 45 1.11 -0.77 -2.92
CA VAL A 45 2.03 -0.15 -3.89
C VAL A 45 3.49 -0.25 -3.42
N LEU A 46 3.76 0.03 -2.14
CA LEU A 46 5.11 -0.12 -1.56
C LEU A 46 5.59 -1.58 -1.59
N ALA A 47 4.68 -2.54 -1.36
CA ALA A 47 4.98 -3.96 -1.45
C ALA A 47 5.38 -4.38 -2.88
N PHE A 48 4.69 -3.86 -3.90
CA PHE A 48 5.06 -4.13 -5.29
C PHE A 48 6.42 -3.57 -5.66
N ILE A 49 6.76 -2.35 -5.25
CA ILE A 49 8.08 -1.75 -5.52
C ILE A 49 9.19 -2.56 -4.82
N LEU A 50 8.98 -2.99 -3.58
CA LEU A 50 9.93 -3.85 -2.87
C LEU A 50 10.11 -5.20 -3.60
N ALA A 51 9.01 -5.85 -3.99
CA ALA A 51 9.05 -7.12 -4.72
C ALA A 51 9.78 -6.97 -6.06
N GLY A 52 9.55 -5.86 -6.78
CA GLY A 52 10.27 -5.52 -8.01
C GLY A 52 11.77 -5.32 -7.81
N ASN A 53 12.16 -4.67 -6.70
CA ASN A 53 13.56 -4.48 -6.34
C ASN A 53 14.26 -5.82 -6.03
N LEU A 54 13.60 -6.71 -5.29
CA LEU A 54 14.13 -8.05 -4.97
C LEU A 54 14.17 -9.00 -6.18
N SER A 55 13.21 -8.87 -7.10
CA SER A 55 13.13 -9.69 -8.31
C SER A 55 13.98 -9.15 -9.47
N GLY A 56 14.56 -7.96 -9.33
CA GLY A 56 15.33 -7.28 -10.38
C GLY A 56 14.49 -6.74 -11.55
N GLN A 57 13.16 -6.86 -11.48
CA GLN A 57 12.23 -6.44 -12.53
C GLN A 57 11.49 -5.16 -12.10
N MET A 58 12.22 -4.06 -11.99
CA MET A 58 11.63 -2.79 -11.54
C MET A 58 10.55 -2.28 -12.52
N ASN A 59 10.72 -2.50 -13.83
CA ASN A 59 9.77 -2.05 -14.85
C ASN A 59 8.37 -2.68 -14.68
N THR A 60 8.31 -3.98 -14.35
CA THR A 60 7.02 -4.68 -14.15
C THR A 60 6.35 -4.19 -12.87
N ALA A 61 7.11 -4.05 -11.78
CA ALA A 61 6.61 -3.51 -10.52
C ALA A 61 6.08 -2.08 -10.64
N GLN A 62 6.77 -1.19 -11.36
CA GLN A 62 6.32 0.19 -11.59
C GLN A 62 5.06 0.24 -12.44
N THR A 63 4.96 -0.61 -13.46
CA THR A 63 3.77 -0.69 -14.31
C THR A 63 2.56 -1.16 -13.50
N LEU A 64 2.72 -2.21 -12.69
CA LEU A 64 1.70 -2.68 -11.75
C LEU A 64 1.31 -1.60 -10.74
N ALA A 65 2.29 -0.92 -10.13
CA ALA A 65 2.03 0.17 -9.19
C ALA A 65 1.19 1.29 -9.82
N LEU A 66 1.53 1.72 -11.04
CA LEU A 66 0.77 2.73 -11.77
C LEU A 66 -0.67 2.28 -12.04
N THR A 67 -0.88 1.05 -12.52
CA THR A 67 -2.22 0.54 -12.79
C THR A 67 -3.10 0.48 -11.53
N VAL A 68 -2.51 0.13 -10.38
CA VAL A 68 -3.22 0.06 -9.10
C VAL A 68 -3.56 1.45 -8.57
N ILE A 69 -2.66 2.42 -8.71
CA ILE A 69 -2.93 3.82 -8.31
C ILE A 69 -4.09 4.39 -9.13
N VAL A 70 -4.09 4.16 -10.45
CA VAL A 70 -5.18 4.62 -11.31
C VAL A 70 -6.50 3.94 -10.91
N ALA A 71 -6.49 2.62 -10.69
CA ALA A 71 -7.69 1.91 -10.25
C ALA A 71 -8.24 2.42 -8.91
N ASP A 72 -7.39 2.62 -7.91
CA ASP A 72 -7.79 3.12 -6.59
C ASP A 72 -8.39 4.52 -6.65
N THR A 73 -7.77 5.44 -7.38
CA THR A 73 -8.29 6.81 -7.52
C THR A 73 -9.63 6.86 -8.26
N ILE A 74 -9.89 5.92 -9.18
CA ILE A 74 -11.20 5.79 -9.84
C ILE A 74 -12.24 5.26 -8.85
N ILE A 75 -11.94 4.17 -8.14
CA ILE A 75 -12.88 3.52 -7.22
C ILE A 75 -13.22 4.43 -6.03
N ALA A 76 -12.25 5.20 -5.53
CA ALA A 76 -12.48 6.07 -4.39
C ALA A 76 -13.36 7.31 -4.68
N VAL A 77 -13.53 7.67 -5.95
CA VAL A 77 -14.33 8.82 -6.38
C VAL A 77 -15.78 8.43 -6.73
N VAL A 78 -16.00 7.17 -7.14
CA VAL A 78 -17.32 6.62 -7.49
C VAL A 78 -18.08 6.19 -6.24
#